data_AF-A0A438HZI8-F1
#
_entry.id   AF-A0A438HZI8-F1
#
_cell.length_a   1.000
_cell.length_b   1.000
_cell.length_c   1.000
_cell.angle_alpha   90.00
_cell.angle_beta   90.00
_cell.angle_gamma   90.00
#
_symmetry.space_group_name_H-M   'P 1'
#
loop_
_entity.id
_entity.type
_entity.pdbx_description
1 polymer ?
#
loop_
_entity_poly.entity_id
_entity_poly.type
_entity_poly.pdbx_seq_one_letter_code
_entity_poly.pdbx_strand_id
1 'polypeptide(L)' 'MIDIPTNTVVRPLLIESRSVPAYCCLIDETEFVDGLPWYHDIYQFLRLGAYPKAATAKDKRALR' A
#
# COMPACT_ATOMS: atom_id res chain seq x y z
N MET A 1 -6.64 -24.49 -12.50
CA MET A 1 -5.95 -25.25 -11.43
C MET A 1 -4.52 -25.47 -11.92
N ILE A 2 -3.51 -25.19 -11.10
CA ILE A 2 -2.11 -25.45 -11.49
C ILE A 2 -1.77 -26.86 -11.02
N ASP A 3 -1.39 -27.74 -11.95
CA ASP A 3 -0.97 -29.10 -11.63
C ASP A 3 0.52 -29.11 -11.30
N ILE A 4 0.84 -29.49 -10.06
CA ILE A 4 2.23 -29.66 -9.62
C ILE A 4 2.59 -31.15 -9.79
N PRO A 5 3.62 -31.49 -10.57
CA PRO A 5 4.04 -32.88 -10.78
C PRO A 5 4.47 -33.56 -9.47
N THR A 6 4.18 -34.86 -9.35
CA THR A 6 4.39 -35.68 -8.13
C THR A 6 5.85 -35.74 -7.64
N ASN A 7 6.83 -35.42 -8.50
CA ASN A 7 8.26 -35.50 -8.20
C ASN A 7 8.95 -34.11 -8.15
N THR A 8 8.19 -33.02 -8.05
CA THR A 8 8.77 -31.69 -7.95
C THR A 8 9.25 -31.41 -6.53
N VAL A 9 10.55 -31.21 -6.35
CA VAL A 9 11.13 -30.73 -5.09
C VAL A 9 10.84 -29.23 -4.95
N VAL A 10 9.80 -28.89 -4.20
CA VAL A 10 9.47 -27.50 -3.86
C VAL A 10 10.20 -27.13 -2.58
N ARG A 11 11.09 -26.14 -2.65
CA ARG A 11 11.68 -25.56 -1.43
C ARG A 11 10.61 -24.69 -0.75
N PRO A 12 10.29 -24.94 0.52
CA PRO A 12 9.40 -24.05 1.26
C PRO A 12 10.01 -22.65 1.33
N LEU A 13 9.22 -21.64 1.02
CA LEU A 13 9.57 -20.25 1.33
C LEU A 13 9.04 -19.95 2.72
N LEU A 14 9.92 -19.47 3.59
CA LEU A 14 9.52 -18.85 4.85
C LEU A 14 8.96 -17.46 4.52
N ILE A 15 7.66 -17.29 4.74
CA ILE A 15 6.98 -16.01 4.59
C ILE A 15 6.62 -15.53 5.99
N GLU A 16 7.17 -14.38 6.37
CA GLU A 16 6.72 -13.70 7.59
C GLU A 16 5.37 -13.04 7.34
N SER A 17 4.38 -13.37 8.15
CA SER A 17 3.11 -12.67 8.16
C SER A 17 3.21 -11.46 9.08
N ARG A 18 2.89 -10.28 8.57
CA ARG A 18 2.72 -9.06 9.39
C ARG A 18 1.23 -8.81 9.58
N SER A 19 0.84 -8.43 10.80
CA SER A 19 -0.54 -8.03 11.13
C SER A 19 -0.88 -6.63 10.59
N VAL A 20 0.15 -5.84 10.31
CA VAL A 20 0.05 -4.52 9.73
C VAL A 20 -0.02 -4.64 8.21
N PRO A 21 -0.87 -3.85 7.53
CA PRO A 21 -0.92 -3.82 6.08
C PRO A 21 0.45 -3.54 5.46
N ALA A 22 0.69 -4.10 4.27
CA ALA A 22 1.95 -3.94 3.54
C ALA A 22 2.37 -2.47 3.33
N TYR A 23 1.40 -1.55 3.25
CA TYR A 23 1.69 -0.12 3.14
C TYR A 23 2.37 0.44 4.39
N CYS A 24 2.10 -0.05 5.61
CA CYS A 24 2.73 0.45 6.83
C CYS A 24 4.23 0.12 6.93
N CYS A 25 4.70 -0.91 6.22
CA CYS A 25 6.07 -1.40 6.36
C CYS A 25 7.08 -0.68 5.47
N LEU A 26 6.62 0.00 4.41
CA LEU A 26 7.49 0.67 3.42
C LEU A 26 7.72 2.15 3.72
N ILE A 27 6.97 2.69 4.69
CA ILE A 27 6.87 4.13 4.95
C ILE A 27 8.03 4.60 5.83
N ASP A 28 8.45 3.81 6.82
CA ASP A 28 9.54 4.20 7.73
C ASP A 28 10.91 4.32 7.03
N GLU A 29 11.15 3.63 5.91
CA GLU A 29 12.47 3.62 5.24
C GLU A 29 12.61 4.63 4.10
N THR A 30 11.52 5.18 3.55
CA THR A 30 11.57 6.01 2.33
C THR A 30 10.99 7.42 2.47
N GLU A 31 10.39 7.79 3.60
CA GLU A 31 9.52 8.97 3.69
C GLU A 31 10.16 10.37 3.66
N PHE A 32 11.49 10.53 3.58
CA PHE A 32 12.09 11.85 3.87
C PHE A 32 12.75 12.60 2.70
N VAL A 33 12.71 12.10 1.46
CA VAL A 33 13.50 12.70 0.37
C VAL A 33 12.71 13.73 -0.46
N ASP A 34 11.40 13.59 -0.56
CA ASP A 34 10.57 14.28 -1.58
C ASP A 34 9.46 15.16 -1.00
N GLY A 35 9.36 15.26 0.32
CA GLY A 35 8.70 16.38 0.99
C GLY A 35 7.17 16.43 0.91
N LEU A 36 6.50 15.40 0.37
CA LEU A 36 5.10 15.01 0.61
C LEU A 36 4.75 13.81 -0.30
N PRO A 37 5.11 12.57 0.08
CA PRO A 37 4.64 11.39 -0.64
C PRO A 37 3.12 11.35 -0.64
N TRP A 38 2.53 10.97 -1.78
CA TRP A 38 1.09 10.75 -1.98
C TRP A 38 0.41 9.93 -0.87
N TYR A 39 1.19 9.16 -0.11
CA TYR A 39 0.76 8.47 1.09
C TYR A 39 0.17 9.42 2.14
N HIS A 40 0.81 10.56 2.46
CA HIS A 40 0.30 11.49 3.47
C HIS A 40 -1.08 12.02 3.08
N ASP A 41 -1.28 12.33 1.81
CA ASP A 41 -2.54 12.80 1.25
C ASP A 41 -3.65 11.74 1.39
N ILE A 42 -3.34 10.46 1.10
CA ILE A 42 -4.29 9.35 1.25
C ILE A 42 -4.58 9.05 2.72
N TYR A 43 -3.55 9.03 3.56
CA TYR A 43 -3.71 8.81 5.00
C TYR A 43 -4.57 9.90 5.63
N GLN A 44 -4.35 11.17 5.28
CA GLN A 44 -5.14 12.29 5.75
C GLN A 44 -6.61 12.19 5.29
N PHE A 45 -6.84 11.77 4.05
CA PHE A 45 -8.20 11.51 3.55
C PHE A 45 -8.90 10.40 4.32
N LEU A 46 -8.24 9.24 4.53
CA LEU A 46 -8.83 8.12 5.26
C LEU A 46 -9.09 8.45 6.73
N ARG A 47 -8.20 9.23 7.37
CA ARG A 47 -8.28 9.54 8.79
C ARG A 47 -9.24 10.70 9.11
N LEU A 48 -9.24 11.74 8.28
CA LEU A 48 -10.00 12.98 8.54
C LEU A 48 -11.19 13.17 7.58
N GLY A 49 -11.34 12.33 6.56
CA GLY A 49 -12.33 12.52 5.49
C GLY A 49 -12.07 13.76 4.63
N ALA A 50 -10.89 14.36 4.76
CA ALA A 50 -10.55 15.64 4.14
C ALA A 50 -9.65 15.41 2.93
N TYR A 51 -10.01 16.01 1.79
CA TYR A 51 -9.20 15.94 0.58
C TYR A 51 -7.98 16.87 0.66
N PRO A 52 -6.86 16.50 0.02
CA PRO A 52 -5.73 17.39 -0.16
C PRO A 52 -6.13 18.70 -0.81
N LYS A 53 -5.43 19.79 -0.49
CA LYS A 53 -5.73 21.13 -1.02
C LYS A 53 -5.59 21.20 -2.55
N ALA A 54 -4.72 20.37 -3.12
CA ALA A 54 -4.52 20.25 -4.56
C ALA A 54 -5.59 19.41 -5.28
N ALA A 55 -6.46 18.69 -4.56
CA ALA A 55 -7.44 17.80 -5.16
C ALA A 55 -8.53 18.57 -5.92
N THR A 56 -8.68 18.23 -7.20
CA THR A 56 -9.68 18.86 -8.07
C THR A 56 -11.07 18.26 -7.85
N ALA A 57 -12.11 18.94 -8.34
CA ALA A 57 -13.48 18.41 -8.29
C ALA A 57 -13.63 17.05 -9.01
N LYS A 58 -12.80 16.79 -10.02
CA LYS A 58 -12.77 15.51 -10.75
C LYS A 58 -12.21 14.38 -9.86
N ASP A 59 -11.13 14.65 -9.14
CA ASP A 59 -10.48 13.68 -8.25
C ASP A 59 -11.42 13.25 -7.13
N LYS A 60 -12.18 14.21 -6.57
CA LYS A 60 -13.19 13.95 -5.53
C LYS A 60 -14.33 13.05 -6.01
N ARG A 61 -14.67 13.08 -7.30
CA ARG A 61 -15.71 12.22 -7.89
C ARG A 61 -15.22 10.80 -8.13
N ALA A 62 -13.95 10.64 -8.50
CA ALA A 62 -13.35 9.33 -8.75
C ALA A 62 -13.12 8.53 -7.46
N LEU A 63 -12.92 9.21 -6.34
CA LEU A 63 -12.65 8.62 -5.02
C LEU A 63 -13.91 8.40 -4.15
N ARG A 64 -15.11 8.51 -4.73
CA ARG A 64 -16.40 8.38 -4.04
C ARG A 64 -16.98 6.98 -4.22
#